data_AF-A0A2K6VY22-F1
#
_entry.id   AF-A0A2K6VY22-F1
#
_cell.length_a   1.000
_cell.length_b   1.000
_cell.length_c   1.000
_cell.angle_alpha   90.00
_cell.angle_beta   90.00
_cell.angle_gamma   90.00
#
_symmetry.space_group_name_H-M   'P 1'
#
loop_
_entity.id
_entity.type
_entity.pdbx_description
1 polymer ?
#
loop_
_entity_poly.entity_id
_entity_poly.type
_entity_poly.pdbx_seq_one_letter_code
_entity_poly.pdbx_strand_id
1 'polypeptide(L)'
;MAKMIANYGTELMILILFVMICPSLSSYCEDWDPEDFPSFVLKLSQNATEEFCELYEMEMEVPINKFYDMLRKWAEKYSVQAETNRFIAEEMNYDKMQSKVLMERLQASNGTTEVKGVLEKALKLQESMHLSPDYIQNVIDTMMENLPIDKQNEATLLWNSLYPDDIYNECGPRF
;
A
#
# COMPACT_ATOMS: atom_id res chain seq x y z
N MET A 1 -37.23 -41.63 11.29
CA MET A 1 -36.79 -40.35 11.89
C MET A 1 -35.26 -40.26 11.99
N ALA A 2 -34.56 -41.26 12.56
CA ALA A 2 -33.10 -41.25 12.69
C ALA A 2 -32.31 -41.07 11.37
N LYS A 3 -32.74 -41.69 10.26
CA LYS A 3 -32.07 -41.58 8.95
C LYS A 3 -32.14 -40.16 8.35
N MET A 4 -33.19 -39.41 8.66
CA MET A 4 -33.38 -38.04 8.17
C MET A 4 -32.51 -37.06 8.98
N ILE A 5 -32.40 -37.26 10.30
CA ILE A 5 -31.51 -36.47 11.19
C ILE A 5 -30.03 -36.68 10.82
N ALA A 6 -29.64 -37.91 10.47
CA ALA A 6 -28.26 -38.21 10.06
C ALA A 6 -27.82 -37.40 8.82
N ASN A 7 -28.70 -37.23 7.83
CA ASN A 7 -28.38 -36.47 6.62
C ASN A 7 -28.13 -34.98 6.93
N TYR A 8 -28.98 -34.35 7.76
CA TYR A 8 -28.77 -32.96 8.15
C TYR A 8 -27.48 -32.75 8.93
N GLY A 9 -27.10 -33.71 9.78
CA GLY A 9 -25.82 -33.66 10.50
C GLY A 9 -24.62 -33.70 9.54
N THR A 10 -24.64 -34.58 8.54
CA THR A 10 -23.58 -34.67 7.53
C THR A 10 -23.53 -33.42 6.64
N GLU A 11 -24.68 -32.94 6.15
CA GLU A 11 -24.75 -31.71 5.34
C GLU A 11 -24.25 -30.48 6.11
N LEU A 12 -24.65 -30.34 7.38
CA LEU A 12 -24.16 -29.27 8.25
C LEU A 12 -22.66 -29.37 8.49
N MET A 13 -22.12 -30.57 8.72
CA MET A 13 -20.67 -30.77 8.86
C MET A 13 -19.91 -30.44 7.58
N ILE A 14 -20.44 -30.81 6.41
CA ILE A 14 -19.85 -30.45 5.11
C ILE A 14 -19.88 -28.93 4.92
N LEU A 15 -20.99 -28.26 5.24
CA LEU A 15 -21.09 -26.80 5.19
C LEU A 15 -20.11 -26.13 6.15
N ILE A 16 -19.97 -26.61 7.38
CA ILE A 16 -19.00 -26.09 8.34
C ILE A 16 -17.57 -26.29 7.81
N LEU A 17 -17.25 -27.47 7.28
CA LEU A 17 -15.94 -27.73 6.67
C LEU A 17 -15.70 -26.83 5.47
N PHE A 18 -16.67 -26.66 4.59
CA PHE A 18 -16.56 -25.78 3.43
C PHE A 18 -16.38 -24.32 3.86
N VAL A 19 -17.13 -23.83 4.84
CA VAL A 19 -16.99 -22.46 5.39
C VAL A 19 -15.66 -22.28 6.12
N MET A 20 -15.11 -23.32 6.75
CA MET A 20 -13.78 -23.23 7.37
C MET A 20 -12.64 -23.30 6.35
N ILE A 21 -12.82 -24.05 5.25
CA ILE A 21 -11.81 -24.28 4.22
C ILE A 21 -11.84 -23.18 3.15
N CYS A 22 -13.01 -22.61 2.81
CA CYS A 22 -13.13 -21.59 1.76
C CYS A 22 -12.28 -20.35 1.99
N PRO A 23 -12.23 -19.74 3.19
CA PRO A 23 -11.33 -18.62 3.46
C PRO A 23 -9.86 -19.01 3.37
N SER A 24 -9.51 -20.29 3.54
CA SER A 24 -8.15 -20.79 3.34
C SER A 24 -7.87 -21.20 1.89
N LEU A 25 -8.86 -21.13 1.00
CA LEU A 25 -8.73 -21.36 -0.44
C LEU A 25 -8.70 -20.05 -1.25
N SER A 26 -9.13 -18.92 -0.67
CA SER A 26 -8.98 -17.63 -1.31
C SER A 26 -7.50 -17.27 -1.38
N SER A 27 -7.05 -16.86 -2.57
CA SER A 27 -5.68 -16.42 -2.78
C SER A 27 -5.58 -14.93 -2.44
N TYR A 28 -4.56 -14.54 -1.68
CA TYR A 28 -4.15 -13.16 -1.48
C TYR A 28 -3.78 -12.45 -2.79
N CYS A 29 -3.43 -13.22 -3.83
CA CYS A 29 -3.09 -12.69 -5.15
C CYS A 29 -4.28 -12.67 -6.12
N GLU A 30 -5.52 -12.95 -5.69
CA GLU A 30 -6.68 -13.04 -6.61
C GLU A 30 -6.92 -11.74 -7.39
N ASP A 31 -6.63 -10.59 -6.77
CA ASP A 31 -6.82 -9.26 -7.35
C ASP A 31 -5.56 -8.70 -8.06
N TRP A 32 -4.47 -9.47 -8.15
CA TRP A 32 -3.22 -9.01 -8.76
C TRP A 32 -3.08 -9.53 -10.18
N ASP A 33 -2.94 -8.62 -11.14
CA ASP A 33 -2.57 -8.99 -12.50
C ASP A 33 -1.05 -9.28 -12.58
N PRO A 34 -0.59 -10.13 -13.52
CA PRO A 34 0.84 -10.42 -13.67
C PRO A 34 1.71 -9.17 -13.85
N GLU A 35 1.15 -8.08 -14.38
CA GLU A 35 1.85 -6.80 -14.60
C GLU A 35 2.07 -6.01 -13.30
N ASP A 36 1.31 -6.31 -12.24
CA ASP A 36 1.44 -5.67 -10.93
C ASP A 36 2.61 -6.25 -10.11
N PHE A 37 3.12 -7.42 -10.51
CA PHE A 37 4.20 -8.07 -9.81
C PHE A 37 5.58 -7.58 -10.26
N PRO A 38 6.52 -7.38 -9.31
CA PRO A 38 7.92 -7.30 -9.66
C PRO A 38 8.34 -8.57 -10.42
N SER A 39 9.04 -8.41 -11.54
CA SER A 39 9.38 -9.52 -12.44
C SER A 39 10.13 -10.70 -11.80
N PHE A 40 10.79 -10.49 -10.66
CA PHE A 40 11.45 -11.57 -9.92
C PHE A 40 10.48 -12.40 -9.07
N VAL A 41 9.36 -11.82 -8.62
CA VAL A 41 8.31 -12.52 -7.85
C VAL A 41 7.59 -13.53 -8.75
N LEU A 42 7.32 -13.17 -10.01
CA LEU A 42 6.69 -14.06 -11.00
C LEU A 42 7.50 -15.32 -11.33
N LYS A 43 8.80 -15.35 -10.99
CA LYS A 43 9.68 -16.50 -11.22
C LYS A 43 9.67 -17.48 -10.05
N LEU A 44 9.00 -17.14 -8.96
CA LEU A 44 8.95 -17.96 -7.76
C LEU A 44 7.84 -19.00 -7.83
N SER A 45 7.85 -19.93 -6.86
CA SER A 45 6.75 -20.86 -6.66
C SER A 45 5.48 -20.12 -6.26
N GLN A 46 4.31 -20.68 -6.58
CA GLN A 46 3.01 -20.13 -6.18
C GLN A 46 2.94 -19.75 -4.70
N ASN A 47 3.41 -20.60 -3.79
CA ASN A 47 3.42 -20.29 -2.34
C ASN A 47 4.25 -19.05 -1.99
N ALA A 48 5.33 -18.78 -2.72
CA ALA A 48 6.18 -17.63 -2.47
C ALA A 48 5.54 -16.33 -2.97
N THR A 49 4.87 -16.40 -4.13
CA THR A 49 4.04 -15.32 -4.66
C THR A 49 2.86 -15.03 -3.74
N GLU A 50 2.20 -16.08 -3.23
CA GLU A 50 1.10 -15.97 -2.28
C GLU A 50 1.51 -15.26 -0.99
N GLU A 51 2.63 -15.67 -0.39
CA GLU A 51 3.18 -14.99 0.79
C GLU A 51 3.65 -13.57 0.48
N PHE A 52 4.05 -13.27 -0.77
CA PHE A 52 4.35 -11.90 -1.18
C PHE A 52 3.09 -11.03 -1.18
N CYS A 53 1.98 -11.52 -1.75
CA CYS A 53 0.71 -10.80 -1.72
C CYS A 53 0.20 -10.62 -0.28
N GLU A 54 0.29 -11.66 0.56
CA GLU A 54 -0.05 -11.58 1.99
C GLU A 54 0.73 -10.46 2.71
N LEU A 55 2.01 -10.25 2.37
CA LEU A 55 2.78 -9.13 2.93
C LEU A 55 2.20 -7.77 2.51
N TYR A 56 1.79 -7.63 1.25
CA TYR A 56 1.24 -6.38 0.71
C TYR A 56 -0.14 -6.04 1.28
N GLU A 57 -0.95 -7.02 1.66
CA GLU A 57 -2.19 -6.79 2.42
C GLU A 57 -1.94 -6.04 3.74
N MET A 58 -0.76 -6.20 4.33
CA MET A 58 -0.38 -5.52 5.58
C MET A 58 0.33 -4.18 5.35
N GLU A 59 0.64 -3.79 4.11
CA GLU A 59 1.47 -2.62 3.78
C GLU A 59 0.92 -1.33 4.41
N MET A 60 -0.40 -1.16 4.37
CA MET A 60 -1.08 0.04 4.86
C MET A 60 -1.10 0.14 6.39
N GLU A 61 -1.07 -1.01 7.08
CA GLU A 61 -1.28 -1.09 8.53
C GLU A 61 0.03 -1.03 9.33
N VAL A 62 1.15 -1.45 8.73
CA VAL A 62 2.44 -1.55 9.43
C VAL A 62 3.35 -0.35 9.12
N PRO A 63 4.26 0.03 10.03
CA PRO A 63 5.26 1.04 9.72
C PRO A 63 6.10 0.64 8.49
N ILE A 64 6.36 1.59 7.59
CA ILE A 64 7.04 1.34 6.30
C ILE A 64 8.38 0.61 6.49
N ASN A 65 9.18 0.99 7.49
CA ASN A 65 10.44 0.29 7.78
C ASN A 65 10.23 -1.18 8.19
N LYS A 66 9.13 -1.49 8.91
CA LYS A 66 8.76 -2.85 9.30
C LYS A 66 8.25 -3.65 8.12
N PHE A 67 7.50 -3.03 7.22
CA PHE A 67 7.13 -3.65 5.95
C PHE A 67 8.37 -4.09 5.16
N TYR A 68 9.34 -3.19 4.97
CA TYR A 68 10.59 -3.55 4.29
C TYR A 68 11.42 -4.61 5.02
N ASP A 69 11.39 -4.63 6.37
CA ASP A 69 12.02 -5.72 7.14
C ASP A 69 11.31 -7.07 6.92
N MET A 70 9.98 -7.08 6.76
CA MET A 70 9.22 -8.29 6.44
C MET A 70 9.55 -8.79 5.02
N LEU A 71 9.58 -7.91 4.03
CA LEU A 71 10.01 -8.25 2.67
C LEU A 71 11.43 -8.85 2.65
N ARG A 72 12.38 -8.31 3.43
CA ARG A 72 13.73 -8.88 3.52
C ARG A 72 13.74 -10.29 4.11
N LYS A 73 12.92 -10.57 5.13
CA LYS A 73 12.81 -11.92 5.72
C LYS A 73 12.18 -12.90 4.74
N TRP A 74 11.14 -12.48 4.02
CA TRP A 74 10.56 -13.27 2.94
C TRP A 74 11.60 -13.55 1.84
N ALA A 75 12.38 -12.54 1.45
CA ALA A 75 13.44 -12.70 0.47
C ALA A 75 14.55 -13.65 0.93
N GLU A 76 14.85 -13.67 2.24
CA GLU A 76 15.77 -14.64 2.83
C GLU A 76 15.23 -16.07 2.70
N LYS A 77 13.95 -16.27 3.04
CA LYS A 77 13.26 -17.57 2.94
C LYS A 77 13.29 -18.13 1.51
N TYR A 78 13.13 -17.27 0.51
CA TYR A 78 13.06 -17.68 -0.91
C TYR A 78 14.34 -17.43 -1.71
N SER A 79 15.44 -17.04 -1.06
CA SER A 79 16.74 -16.79 -1.70
C SER A 79 16.71 -15.76 -2.85
N VAL A 80 15.94 -14.69 -2.70
CA VAL A 80 15.83 -13.55 -3.65
C VAL A 80 16.22 -12.22 -3.02
N GLN A 81 17.20 -12.25 -2.12
CA GLN A 81 17.62 -11.08 -1.34
C GLN A 81 18.19 -9.96 -2.22
N ALA A 82 18.92 -10.31 -3.28
CA ALA A 82 19.54 -9.31 -4.15
C ALA A 82 18.48 -8.52 -4.94
N GLU A 83 17.55 -9.23 -5.56
CA GLU A 83 16.44 -8.66 -6.31
C GLU A 83 15.53 -7.85 -5.39
N THR A 84 15.20 -8.37 -4.21
CA THR A 84 14.35 -7.69 -3.24
C THR A 84 15.00 -6.42 -2.69
N ASN A 85 16.29 -6.46 -2.36
CA ASN A 85 16.98 -5.26 -1.87
C ASN A 85 17.09 -4.18 -2.95
N ARG A 86 17.27 -4.58 -4.22
CA ARG A 86 17.23 -3.64 -5.34
C ARG A 86 15.83 -3.03 -5.48
N PHE A 87 14.79 -3.85 -5.46
CA PHE A 87 13.40 -3.41 -5.52
C PHE A 87 13.06 -2.41 -4.40
N ILE A 88 13.38 -2.74 -3.15
CA ILE A 88 13.18 -1.83 -2.01
C ILE A 88 13.95 -0.50 -2.21
N ALA A 89 15.18 -0.55 -2.73
CA ALA A 89 15.95 0.66 -2.99
C ALA A 89 15.34 1.53 -4.09
N GLU A 90 14.77 0.91 -5.13
CA GLU A 90 14.05 1.59 -6.21
C GLU A 90 12.78 2.27 -5.67
N GLU A 91 11.97 1.57 -4.86
CA GLU A 91 10.79 2.13 -4.21
C GLU A 91 11.13 3.32 -3.29
N MET A 92 12.11 3.15 -2.40
CA MET A 92 12.55 4.24 -1.51
C MET A 92 13.08 5.45 -2.30
N ASN A 93 13.72 5.21 -3.44
CA ASN A 93 14.20 6.29 -4.30
C ASN A 93 13.04 6.99 -5.02
N TYR A 94 12.04 6.24 -5.48
CA TYR A 94 10.82 6.76 -6.06
C TYR A 94 10.12 7.69 -5.07
N ASP A 95 9.84 7.24 -3.85
CA ASP A 95 9.16 8.01 -2.81
C ASP A 95 9.91 9.32 -2.49
N LYS A 96 11.24 9.23 -2.35
CA LYS A 96 12.08 10.39 -2.10
C LYS A 96 12.01 11.41 -3.23
N MET A 97 12.01 10.93 -4.47
CA MET A 97 11.95 11.82 -5.62
C MET A 97 10.56 12.43 -5.78
N GLN A 98 9.51 11.65 -5.56
CA GLN A 98 8.13 12.12 -5.53
C GLN A 98 7.94 13.23 -4.49
N SER A 99 8.37 13.02 -3.25
CA SER A 99 8.30 14.06 -2.21
C SER A 99 9.03 15.33 -2.63
N LYS A 100 10.25 15.19 -3.17
CA LYS A 100 11.05 16.33 -3.63
C LYS A 100 10.33 17.12 -4.73
N VAL A 101 9.84 16.45 -5.78
CA VAL A 101 9.14 17.08 -6.91
C VAL A 101 7.87 17.77 -6.43
N LEU A 102 7.08 17.11 -5.59
CA LEU A 102 5.86 17.70 -5.02
C LEU A 102 6.14 18.91 -4.14
N MET A 103 7.20 18.86 -3.33
CA MET A 103 7.62 19.99 -2.52
C MET A 103 8.02 21.17 -3.41
N GLU A 104 8.82 20.94 -4.46
CA GLU A 104 9.23 21.99 -5.40
C GLU A 104 8.02 22.61 -6.13
N ARG A 105 7.10 21.78 -6.63
CA ARG A 105 5.85 22.22 -7.26
C ARG A 105 4.99 23.02 -6.27
N LEU A 106 4.86 22.56 -5.02
CA LEU A 106 4.13 23.26 -3.96
C LEU A 106 4.78 24.62 -3.66
N GLN A 107 6.11 24.70 -3.57
CA GLN A 107 6.78 25.98 -3.32
C GLN A 107 6.57 26.98 -4.47
N ALA A 108 6.62 26.52 -5.72
CA ALA A 108 6.39 27.35 -6.91
C ALA A 108 4.91 27.73 -7.12
N SER A 109 3.98 26.99 -6.53
CA SER A 109 2.55 27.22 -6.69
C SER A 109 2.03 28.48 -5.98
N ASN A 110 0.93 29.02 -6.53
CA ASN A 110 0.12 30.02 -5.84
C ASN A 110 -0.82 29.32 -4.86
N GLY A 111 -0.83 29.78 -3.63
CA GLY A 111 -1.71 29.28 -2.58
C GLY A 111 -1.54 30.13 -1.33
N THR A 112 -2.53 30.15 -0.47
CA THR A 112 -2.44 30.84 0.80
C THR A 112 -1.44 30.14 1.72
N THR A 113 -0.78 30.92 2.59
CA THR A 113 0.24 30.41 3.52
C THR A 113 -0.28 29.27 4.39
N GLU A 114 -1.55 29.34 4.80
CA GLU A 114 -2.20 28.32 5.60
C GLU A 114 -2.31 26.98 4.86
N VAL A 115 -2.86 27.00 3.64
CA VAL A 115 -3.03 25.80 2.79
C VAL A 115 -1.68 25.21 2.40
N LYS A 116 -0.72 26.03 1.96
CA LYS A 116 0.63 25.56 1.66
C LYS A 116 1.29 24.93 2.89
N GLY A 117 1.07 25.52 4.07
CA GLY A 117 1.59 24.99 5.33
C GLY A 117 1.01 23.62 5.71
N VAL A 118 -0.26 23.35 5.39
CA VAL A 118 -0.87 22.02 5.60
C VAL A 118 -0.29 21.00 4.62
N LEU A 119 -0.26 21.32 3.32
CA LEU A 119 0.28 20.42 2.30
C LEU A 119 1.78 20.13 2.51
N GLU A 120 2.56 21.12 2.94
CA GLU A 120 3.97 20.91 3.28
C GLU A 120 4.15 19.94 4.45
N LYS A 121 3.29 20.03 5.48
CA LYS A 121 3.30 19.08 6.60
C LYS A 121 2.87 17.69 6.17
N ALA A 122 1.87 17.58 5.30
CA ALA A 122 1.41 16.30 4.75
C ALA A 122 2.55 15.59 3.99
N LEU A 123 3.22 16.30 3.07
CA LEU A 123 4.37 15.77 2.32
C LEU A 123 5.49 15.31 3.26
N LYS A 124 5.85 16.12 4.26
CA LYS A 124 6.87 15.72 5.26
C LYS A 124 6.46 14.52 6.10
N LEU A 125 5.16 14.34 6.35
CA LEU A 125 4.66 13.20 7.11
C LEU A 125 4.78 11.90 6.31
N GLN A 126 4.53 11.97 5.00
CA GLN A 126 4.69 10.85 4.07
C GLN A 126 6.14 10.35 3.95
N GLU A 127 7.13 11.20 4.25
CA GLU A 127 8.55 10.79 4.30
C GLU A 127 8.89 9.89 5.52
N SER A 128 7.98 9.75 6.48
CA SER A 128 8.25 9.03 7.72
C SER A 128 8.23 7.51 7.53
N MET A 129 9.40 6.89 7.58
CA MET A 129 9.53 5.42 7.55
C MET A 129 9.05 4.72 8.84
N HIS A 130 8.69 5.48 9.88
CA HIS A 130 8.33 4.94 11.20
C HIS A 130 6.83 4.97 11.47
N LEU A 131 6.03 5.45 10.53
CA LEU A 131 4.59 5.48 10.61
C LEU A 131 4.02 4.53 9.54
N SER A 132 2.82 4.02 9.80
CA SER A 132 2.09 3.28 8.79
C SER A 132 1.40 4.25 7.82
N PRO A 133 1.22 3.87 6.54
CA PRO A 133 0.45 4.66 5.59
C PRO A 133 -0.93 5.07 6.11
N ASP A 134 -1.66 4.16 6.76
CA ASP A 134 -2.97 4.47 7.35
C ASP A 134 -2.89 5.55 8.43
N TYR A 135 -1.87 5.49 9.29
CA TYR A 135 -1.68 6.53 10.31
C TYR A 135 -1.35 7.88 9.67
N ILE A 136 -0.50 7.89 8.65
CA ILE A 136 -0.17 9.10 7.88
C ILE A 136 -1.44 9.70 7.27
N GLN A 137 -2.24 8.88 6.59
CA GLN A 137 -3.49 9.31 5.95
C GLN A 137 -4.47 9.90 6.98
N ASN A 138 -4.70 9.22 8.09
CA ASN A 138 -5.58 9.71 9.17
C ASN A 138 -5.14 11.08 9.72
N VAL A 139 -3.83 11.30 9.87
CA VAL A 139 -3.31 12.59 10.33
C VAL A 139 -3.48 13.67 9.26
N ILE A 140 -3.28 13.34 7.98
CA ILE A 140 -3.54 14.25 6.85
C ILE A 140 -5.02 14.64 6.80
N ASP A 141 -5.92 13.67 6.89
CA ASP A 141 -7.37 13.91 6.89
C ASP A 141 -7.77 14.82 8.05
N THR A 142 -7.26 14.54 9.25
CA THR A 142 -7.47 15.41 10.42
C THR A 142 -6.96 16.84 10.18
N MET A 143 -5.80 17.01 9.53
CA MET A 143 -5.29 18.34 9.18
C MET A 143 -6.19 19.06 8.17
N MET A 144 -6.73 18.34 7.19
CA MET A 144 -7.66 18.87 6.19
C MET A 144 -9.01 19.24 6.80
N GLU A 145 -9.59 18.39 7.64
CA GLU A 145 -10.88 18.63 8.31
C GLU A 145 -10.87 19.86 9.23
N ASN A 146 -9.70 20.16 9.82
CA ASN A 146 -9.53 21.32 10.70
C ASN A 146 -9.42 22.66 9.94
N LEU A 147 -9.28 22.63 8.61
CA LEU A 147 -9.32 23.84 7.80
C LEU A 147 -10.76 24.34 7.60
N PRO A 148 -10.98 25.66 7.48
CA PRO A 148 -12.24 26.19 6.97
C PRO A 148 -12.61 25.61 5.60
N ILE A 149 -13.90 25.50 5.28
CA ILE A 149 -14.40 24.85 4.04
C ILE A 149 -13.79 25.48 2.76
N ASP A 150 -13.65 26.80 2.70
CA ASP A 150 -13.01 27.49 1.57
C ASP A 150 -11.53 27.09 1.42
N LYS A 151 -10.84 26.84 2.54
CA LYS A 151 -9.46 26.38 2.58
C LYS A 151 -9.30 24.90 2.27
N GLN A 152 -10.26 24.06 2.63
CA GLN A 152 -10.31 22.67 2.18
C GLN A 152 -10.39 22.60 0.65
N ASN A 153 -11.31 23.36 0.06
CA ASN A 153 -11.47 23.44 -1.40
C ASN A 153 -10.20 23.97 -2.08
N GLU A 154 -9.61 25.03 -1.53
CA GLU A 154 -8.33 25.56 -2.02
C GLU A 154 -7.22 24.50 -1.95
N ALA A 155 -7.11 23.77 -0.84
CA ALA A 155 -6.11 22.71 -0.65
C ALA A 155 -6.29 21.57 -1.65
N THR A 156 -7.51 21.10 -1.89
CA THR A 156 -7.80 20.07 -2.90
C THR A 156 -7.43 20.55 -4.31
N LEU A 157 -7.83 21.77 -4.69
CA LEU A 157 -7.49 22.34 -5.99
C LEU A 157 -5.98 22.51 -6.17
N LEU A 158 -5.31 22.96 -5.11
CA LEU A 158 -3.87 23.14 -5.13
C LEU A 158 -3.16 21.80 -5.26
N TRP A 159 -3.53 20.79 -4.45
CA TRP A 159 -2.98 19.43 -4.52
C TRP A 159 -3.09 18.84 -5.92
N ASN A 160 -4.28 18.92 -6.53
CA ASN A 160 -4.50 18.42 -7.89
C ASN A 160 -3.64 19.15 -8.93
N SER A 161 -3.37 20.45 -8.72
CA SER A 161 -2.50 21.23 -9.62
C SER A 161 -1.01 20.89 -9.47
N LEU A 162 -0.61 20.15 -8.42
CA LEU A 162 0.75 19.64 -8.27
C LEU A 162 1.00 18.40 -9.13
N TYR A 163 -0.04 17.82 -9.74
CA TYR A 163 0.03 16.59 -10.53
C TYR A 163 0.73 15.44 -9.81
N PRO A 164 0.20 14.97 -8.66
CA PRO A 164 0.82 13.91 -7.87
C PRO A 164 1.01 12.59 -8.65
N ASP A 165 0.13 12.31 -9.60
CA ASP A 165 0.18 11.10 -10.42
C ASP A 165 1.12 11.25 -11.64
N ASP A 166 1.36 12.47 -12.13
CA ASP A 166 2.30 12.73 -13.24
C ASP A 166 3.70 13.02 -12.72
N ILE A 167 4.20 12.05 -11.95
CA ILE A 167 5.58 12.02 -11.48
C ILE A 167 6.30 10.81 -12.10
N TYR A 168 5.59 9.80 -12.60
CA TYR A 168 6.16 8.63 -13.29
C TYR A 168 7.09 9.02 -14.44
N ASN A 169 6.72 10.01 -15.26
CA ASN A 169 7.56 10.46 -16.37
C ASN A 169 8.87 11.10 -15.89
N GLU A 170 8.89 11.67 -14.69
CA GLU A 170 10.09 12.21 -14.05
C GLU A 170 10.84 11.15 -13.22
N CYS A 171 10.12 10.12 -12.73
CA CYS A 171 10.62 9.11 -11.82
C CYS A 171 11.12 7.81 -12.46
N GLY A 172 10.80 7.57 -13.72
CA GLY A 172 11.06 6.30 -14.38
C GLY A 172 10.01 5.24 -14.02
N PRO A 173 10.00 4.10 -14.71
CA PRO A 173 9.00 3.06 -14.50
C PRO A 173 9.11 2.43 -13.11
N ARG A 174 7.96 2.28 -12.43
CA ARG A 174 7.76 1.25 -11.42
C ARG A 174 7.57 -0.05 -12.23
N PHE A 175 8.54 -0.95 -12.19
CA PHE A 175 8.57 -2.29 -12.79
C PHE A 175 9.03 -2.40 -14.26
#